data_AF-A0A643EZQ3-F1
#
_entry.id   AF-A0A643EZQ3-F1
#
_cell.length_a   1.000
_cell.length_b   1.000
_cell.length_c   1.000
_cell.angle_alpha   90.00
_cell.angle_beta   90.00
_cell.angle_gamma   90.00
#
_symmetry.space_group_name_H-M   'P 1'
#
loop_
_entity.id
_entity.type
_entity.pdbx_description
1 polymer ?
#
loop_
_entity_poly.entity_id
_entity_poly.type
_entity_poly.pdbx_seq_one_letter_code
_entity_poly.pdbx_strand_id
1 'polypeptide(L)'
;MNNRHKRRLRRLAKKGNISGYLVDEKNKTVMILTKDILTNQIYREGPNIAGSFDELGRGDINDCSEVFSRTLTMLVRHLPNVDDKGSEATCARLLNSAAQTYVAALEVARRGYPREHGALSRGIIETISTVLAIVMDGGGTLDKFHKGTLETTKTIGLAKKALPFIGKLNGSLSNDFVHIGSLHDSVDGPKRYQKGDERFDFVITLSRLTVLLLDIVTELIFSHEMESLRYWRRKGEGWVFDPGEETEKWMQSFVPEEKASKFDGVTVQDIIGASPATQTS
;
A
#
# COMPACT_ATOMS: atom_id res chain seq x y z
N MET A 1 21.51 20.59 44.80
CA MET A 1 20.34 19.81 44.33
C MET A 1 19.83 20.42 43.03
N ASN A 2 20.16 19.78 41.91
CA ASN A 2 20.32 20.38 40.59
C ASN A 2 19.10 20.18 39.67
N ASN A 3 18.52 21.28 39.18
CA ASN A 3 17.78 21.55 37.92
C ASN A 3 16.84 20.53 37.22
N ARG A 4 16.80 19.24 37.59
CA ARG A 4 15.92 18.23 36.96
C ARG A 4 14.46 18.34 37.41
N HIS A 5 14.18 18.81 38.62
CA HIS A 5 12.79 18.98 39.09
C HIS A 5 12.09 20.23 38.52
N LYS A 6 12.81 21.32 38.22
CA LYS A 6 12.21 22.51 37.59
C LYS A 6 11.77 22.30 36.14
N ARG A 7 12.34 21.32 35.43
CA ARG A 7 11.93 20.99 34.04
C ARG A 7 10.61 20.21 33.96
N ARG A 8 10.20 19.52 35.03
CA ARG A 8 8.99 18.66 35.03
C ARG A 8 7.68 19.43 35.21
N LEU A 9 7.72 20.63 35.77
CA LEU A 9 6.55 21.47 36.05
C LEU A 9 6.13 22.40 34.87
N ARG A 10 6.80 22.32 33.71
CA ARG A 10 6.56 23.21 32.55
C ARG A 10 5.47 22.74 31.57
N ARG A 11 4.67 21.73 31.86
CA ARG A 11 3.65 21.22 30.92
C ARG A 11 2.28 20.93 31.54
N LEU A 12 1.85 21.71 32.53
CA LEU A 12 0.41 21.79 32.78
C LEU A 12 -0.20 22.67 31.69
N ALA A 13 -1.23 22.16 31.01
CA ALA A 13 -1.95 22.95 30.01
C ALA A 13 -2.44 24.26 30.64
N LYS A 14 -2.21 25.39 29.96
CA LYS A 14 -2.71 26.69 30.45
C LYS A 14 -4.22 26.58 30.66
N LYS A 15 -4.75 27.05 31.80
CA LYS A 15 -6.16 26.89 32.20
C LYS A 15 -7.14 27.29 31.08
N GLY A 16 -6.85 28.34 30.31
CA GLY A 16 -7.69 28.79 29.18
C GLY A 16 -7.68 27.89 27.93
N ASN A 17 -6.73 26.96 27.84
CA ASN A 17 -6.56 26.02 26.72
C ASN A 17 -7.15 24.62 27.00
N ILE A 18 -7.67 24.38 28.20
CA ILE A 18 -8.31 23.12 28.56
C ILE A 18 -9.73 23.11 27.97
N SER A 19 -10.07 22.06 27.23
CA SER A 19 -11.41 21.80 26.71
C SER A 19 -12.21 20.84 27.59
N GLY A 20 -11.53 19.96 28.31
CA GLY A 20 -12.16 19.01 29.24
C GLY A 20 -11.13 18.23 30.04
N TYR A 21 -11.59 17.59 31.12
CA TYR A 21 -10.84 16.61 31.87
C TYR A 21 -11.70 15.36 32.03
N LEU A 22 -11.05 14.19 31.97
CA LEU A 22 -11.68 12.90 32.14
C LEU A 22 -10.90 12.17 33.23
N VAL A 23 -11.58 11.80 34.31
CA VAL A 23 -10.98 11.09 35.44
C VAL A 23 -11.39 9.64 35.32
N ASP A 24 -10.42 8.77 35.10
CA ASP A 24 -10.60 7.33 35.16
C ASP A 24 -10.18 6.87 36.56
N GLU A 25 -11.18 6.72 37.44
CA GLU A 25 -10.96 6.29 38.84
C GLU A 25 -10.43 4.85 38.93
N LYS A 26 -10.81 4.00 37.98
CA LYS A 26 -10.41 2.59 37.95
C LYS A 26 -8.92 2.45 37.64
N ASN A 27 -8.44 3.19 36.64
CA ASN A 27 -7.03 3.17 36.23
C ASN A 27 -6.19 4.26 36.93
N LYS A 28 -6.82 5.10 37.77
CA LYS A 28 -6.20 6.24 38.46
C LYS A 28 -5.48 7.20 37.51
N THR A 29 -6.09 7.47 36.36
CA THR A 29 -5.53 8.39 35.36
C THR A 29 -6.44 9.61 35.16
N VAL A 30 -5.82 10.74 34.83
CA VAL A 30 -6.53 11.96 34.45
C VAL A 30 -6.11 12.33 33.04
N MET A 31 -7.07 12.30 32.12
CA MET A 31 -6.89 12.75 30.75
C MET A 31 -7.30 14.22 30.65
N ILE A 32 -6.41 15.07 30.13
CA ILE A 32 -6.69 16.49 29.90
C ILE A 32 -6.80 16.70 28.40
N LEU A 33 -8.00 17.07 27.94
CA LEU A 33 -8.24 17.45 26.55
C LEU A 33 -8.03 18.95 26.40
N THR A 34 -7.29 19.33 25.38
CA THR A 34 -6.91 20.72 25.10
C THR A 34 -7.47 21.17 23.77
N LYS A 35 -7.75 22.47 23.61
CA LYS A 35 -8.36 23.03 22.39
C LYS A 35 -7.45 22.88 21.16
N ASP A 36 -6.15 22.71 21.38
CA ASP A 36 -5.11 22.55 20.38
C ASP A 36 -4.75 21.06 20.12
N ILE A 37 -5.61 20.10 20.52
CA ILE A 37 -5.32 18.66 20.37
C ILE A 37 -5.05 18.24 18.93
N LEU A 38 -5.82 18.74 17.95
CA LEU A 38 -5.60 18.45 16.53
C LEU A 38 -4.25 18.99 16.05
N THR A 39 -3.93 20.24 16.38
CA THR A 39 -2.65 20.86 16.01
C THR A 39 -1.48 20.16 16.69
N ASN A 40 -1.65 19.71 17.93
CA ASN A 40 -0.66 18.90 18.64
C ASN A 40 -0.48 17.53 17.96
N GLN A 41 -1.55 16.89 17.53
CA GLN A 41 -1.49 15.63 16.79
C GLN A 41 -0.69 15.80 15.49
N ILE A 42 -1.00 16.83 14.70
CA ILE A 42 -0.38 17.06 13.38
C ILE A 42 1.07 17.51 13.49
N TYR A 43 1.36 18.53 14.30
CA TYR A 43 2.65 19.23 14.27
C TYR A 43 3.63 18.75 15.34
N ARG A 44 3.16 18.09 16.40
CA ARG A 44 4.01 17.61 17.49
C ARG A 44 4.10 16.10 17.52
N GLU A 45 2.98 15.39 17.47
CA GLU A 45 2.98 13.95 17.66
C GLU A 45 3.29 13.20 16.36
N GLY A 46 2.67 13.61 15.25
CA GLY A 46 2.92 13.05 13.92
C GLY A 46 4.41 12.95 13.56
N PRO A 47 5.20 14.04 13.63
CA PRO A 47 6.63 13.99 13.34
C PRO A 47 7.44 13.07 14.27
N ASN A 48 7.06 12.96 15.54
CA ASN A 48 7.74 12.08 16.50
C ASN A 48 7.45 10.60 16.22
N ILE A 49 6.23 10.28 15.80
CA ILE A 49 5.85 8.93 15.38
C ILE A 49 6.54 8.57 14.07
N ALA A 50 6.54 9.50 13.12
CA ALA A 50 7.27 9.38 11.86
C ALA A 50 8.77 9.13 12.06
N GLY A 51 9.40 9.84 13.00
CA GLY A 51 10.79 9.56 13.37
C GLY A 51 11.03 8.12 13.83
N SER A 52 10.13 7.55 14.65
CA SER A 52 10.24 6.13 15.05
C SER A 52 10.00 5.15 13.91
N PHE A 53 9.18 5.50 12.92
CA PHE A 53 9.03 4.70 11.71
C PHE A 53 10.33 4.70 10.89
N ASP A 54 10.90 5.90 10.66
CA ASP A 54 12.11 6.07 9.86
C ASP A 54 13.33 5.38 10.49
N GLU A 55 13.41 5.37 11.82
CA GLU A 55 14.47 4.66 12.56
C GLU A 55 14.46 3.14 12.26
N LEU A 56 13.27 2.56 12.04
CA LEU A 56 13.10 1.12 11.81
C LEU A 56 13.08 0.76 10.31
N GLY A 57 12.42 1.56 9.49
CA GLY A 57 12.06 1.21 8.11
C GLY A 57 12.86 1.89 7.01
N ARG A 58 13.88 2.69 7.33
CA ARG A 58 14.64 3.41 6.28
C ARG A 58 15.19 2.49 5.20
N GLY A 59 15.72 1.32 5.58
CA GLY A 59 16.21 0.32 4.63
C GLY A 59 15.08 -0.16 3.71
N ASP A 60 13.95 -0.57 4.29
CA ASP A 60 12.80 -1.05 3.53
C ASP A 60 12.21 0.00 2.58
N ILE A 61 12.18 1.27 3.00
CA ILE A 61 11.73 2.38 2.14
C ILE A 61 12.71 2.63 0.99
N ASN A 62 14.01 2.49 1.22
CA ASN A 62 15.01 2.60 0.14
C ASN A 62 14.84 1.47 -0.88
N ASP A 63 14.63 0.23 -0.43
CA ASP A 63 14.36 -0.90 -1.31
C ASP A 63 13.08 -0.67 -2.13
N CYS A 64 12.02 -0.17 -1.48
CA CYS A 64 10.79 0.23 -2.18
C CYS A 64 11.04 1.33 -3.21
N SER A 65 11.88 2.32 -2.86
CA SER A 65 12.21 3.44 -3.75
C SER A 65 12.92 2.98 -5.02
N GLU A 66 13.76 1.95 -4.95
CA GLU A 66 14.41 1.38 -6.13
C GLU A 66 13.36 0.84 -7.11
N VAL A 67 12.45 -0.02 -6.63
CA VAL A 67 11.36 -0.58 -7.44
C VAL A 67 10.43 0.53 -7.95
N PHE A 68 10.04 1.45 -7.08
CA PHE A 68 9.15 2.57 -7.41
C PHE A 68 9.73 3.48 -8.51
N SER A 69 11.04 3.71 -8.50
CA SER A 69 11.70 4.55 -9.50
C SER A 69 11.63 3.97 -10.91
N ARG A 70 11.70 2.63 -11.05
CA ARG A 70 11.55 1.95 -12.35
C ARG A 70 10.15 2.14 -12.89
N THR A 71 9.14 1.88 -12.05
CA THR A 71 7.72 2.14 -12.36
C THR A 71 7.52 3.57 -12.85
N LEU A 72 7.95 4.56 -12.06
CA LEU A 72 7.77 5.96 -12.42
C LEU A 72 8.48 6.35 -13.72
N THR A 73 9.69 5.84 -13.97
CA THR A 73 10.47 6.13 -15.18
C THR A 73 9.70 5.75 -16.45
N MET A 74 8.97 4.64 -16.43
CA MET A 74 8.14 4.23 -17.56
C MET A 74 6.88 5.08 -17.66
N LEU A 75 6.20 5.33 -16.53
CA LEU A 75 4.97 6.11 -16.52
C LEU A 75 5.17 7.54 -17.03
N VAL A 76 6.23 8.24 -16.61
CA VAL A 76 6.44 9.66 -16.95
C VAL A 76 6.61 9.92 -18.45
N ARG A 77 7.01 8.91 -19.24
CA ARG A 77 7.11 9.01 -20.71
C ARG A 77 5.74 9.22 -21.37
N HIS A 78 4.69 8.72 -20.75
CA HIS A 78 3.33 8.67 -21.28
C HIS A 78 2.39 9.72 -20.67
N LEU A 79 2.80 10.38 -19.59
CA LEU A 79 1.98 11.39 -18.91
C LEU A 79 1.77 12.72 -19.66
N PRO A 80 2.72 13.25 -20.47
CA PRO A 80 2.53 14.53 -21.16
C PRO A 80 1.37 14.54 -22.16
N ASN A 81 1.02 13.38 -22.73
CA ASN A 81 -0.03 13.25 -23.75
C ASN A 81 -1.42 13.11 -23.09
N VAL A 82 -1.89 14.18 -22.44
CA VAL A 82 -3.15 14.16 -21.67
C VAL A 82 -4.40 13.92 -22.52
N ASP A 83 -4.38 14.32 -23.79
CA ASP A 83 -5.49 14.13 -24.72
C ASP A 83 -5.52 12.73 -25.36
N ASP A 84 -4.44 11.96 -25.22
CA ASP A 84 -4.37 10.59 -25.73
C ASP A 84 -5.25 9.67 -24.88
N LYS A 85 -6.35 9.19 -25.49
CA LYS A 85 -7.29 8.24 -24.90
C LYS A 85 -6.95 6.79 -25.26
N GLY A 86 -5.78 6.51 -25.83
CA GLY A 86 -5.26 5.17 -26.02
C GLY A 86 -5.14 4.40 -24.71
N SER A 87 -5.04 3.08 -24.84
CA SER A 87 -4.94 2.16 -23.70
C SER A 87 -3.72 2.49 -22.83
N GLU A 88 -2.54 2.65 -23.43
CA GLU A 88 -1.28 2.89 -22.73
C GLU A 88 -1.27 4.23 -21.99
N ALA A 89 -1.65 5.33 -22.65
CA ALA A 89 -1.74 6.63 -22.00
C ALA A 89 -2.79 6.65 -20.87
N THR A 90 -3.92 5.96 -21.05
CA THR A 90 -4.94 5.82 -19.99
C THR A 90 -4.42 5.01 -18.81
N CYS A 91 -3.80 3.86 -19.07
CA CYS A 91 -3.19 3.01 -18.05
C CYS A 91 -2.04 3.73 -17.33
N ALA A 92 -1.22 4.52 -18.02
CA ALA A 92 -0.16 5.32 -17.44
C ALA A 92 -0.70 6.33 -16.41
N ARG A 93 -1.79 7.03 -16.75
CA ARG A 93 -2.45 7.97 -15.83
C ARG A 93 -3.06 7.27 -14.62
N LEU A 94 -3.72 6.11 -14.84
CA LEU A 94 -4.29 5.30 -13.75
C LEU A 94 -3.20 4.80 -12.81
N LEU A 95 -2.13 4.20 -13.34
CA LEU A 95 -1.01 3.73 -12.53
C LEU A 95 -0.25 4.87 -11.85
N ASN A 96 -0.13 6.04 -12.48
CA ASN A 96 0.45 7.20 -11.80
C ASN A 96 -0.43 7.66 -10.63
N SER A 97 -1.75 7.66 -10.78
CA SER A 97 -2.67 7.91 -9.66
C SER A 97 -2.49 6.89 -8.53
N ALA A 98 -2.33 5.61 -8.88
CA ALA A 98 -2.03 4.55 -7.93
C ALA A 98 -0.67 4.75 -7.24
N ALA A 99 0.35 5.20 -7.97
CA ALA A 99 1.68 5.51 -7.45
C ALA A 99 1.64 6.72 -6.48
N GLN A 100 0.83 7.74 -6.75
CA GLN A 100 0.63 8.84 -5.79
C GLN A 100 -0.12 8.37 -4.55
N THR A 101 -1.12 7.49 -4.72
CA THR A 101 -1.85 6.88 -3.61
C THR A 101 -0.94 6.01 -2.75
N TYR A 102 0.04 5.32 -3.34
CA TYR A 102 1.07 4.58 -2.64
C TYR A 102 1.91 5.48 -1.72
N VAL A 103 2.39 6.62 -2.23
CA VAL A 103 3.13 7.60 -1.41
C VAL A 103 2.25 8.14 -0.27
N ALA A 104 0.98 8.45 -0.55
CA ALA A 104 0.04 8.88 0.48
C ALA A 104 -0.20 7.80 1.54
N ALA A 105 -0.32 6.53 1.13
CA ALA A 105 -0.48 5.38 2.02
C ALA A 105 0.72 5.22 2.94
N LEU A 106 1.94 5.40 2.45
CA LEU A 106 3.16 5.40 3.26
C LEU A 106 3.19 6.58 4.24
N GLU A 107 2.78 7.77 3.82
CA GLU A 107 2.78 8.97 4.65
C GLU A 107 1.77 8.91 5.82
N VAL A 108 0.60 8.27 5.62
CA VAL A 108 -0.33 8.01 6.72
C VAL A 108 0.21 6.92 7.65
N ALA A 109 0.77 5.85 7.09
CA ALA A 109 1.36 4.77 7.87
C ALA A 109 2.49 5.30 8.75
N ARG A 110 3.42 6.06 8.18
CA ARG A 110 4.53 6.71 8.85
C ARG A 110 4.08 7.58 10.04
N ARG A 111 2.89 8.18 9.98
CA ARG A 111 2.29 8.96 11.09
C ARG A 111 1.55 8.12 12.12
N GLY A 112 1.55 6.80 12.02
CA GLY A 112 0.98 5.86 13.00
C GLY A 112 -0.42 5.36 12.65
N TYR A 113 -0.82 5.42 11.38
CA TYR A 113 -2.16 5.07 10.91
C TYR A 113 -2.13 3.84 9.97
N PRO A 114 -1.86 2.63 10.50
CA PRO A 114 -1.74 1.42 9.68
C PRO A 114 -3.08 0.99 9.07
N ARG A 115 -4.23 1.23 9.71
CA ARG A 115 -5.53 0.87 9.14
C ARG A 115 -5.84 1.69 7.88
N GLU A 116 -5.60 2.99 7.98
CA GLU A 116 -5.76 3.94 6.88
C GLU A 116 -4.78 3.63 5.73
N HIS A 117 -3.57 3.15 6.05
CA HIS A 117 -2.64 2.60 5.06
C HIS A 117 -3.24 1.39 4.32
N GLY A 118 -3.85 0.44 5.02
CA GLY A 118 -4.54 -0.70 4.42
C GLY A 118 -5.71 -0.27 3.52
N ALA A 119 -6.52 0.68 3.98
CA ALA A 119 -7.66 1.21 3.21
C ALA A 119 -7.21 1.90 1.91
N LEU A 120 -6.15 2.73 1.96
CA LEU A 120 -5.58 3.35 0.77
C LEU A 120 -4.95 2.30 -0.17
N SER A 121 -4.27 1.30 0.40
CA SER A 121 -3.67 0.21 -0.36
C SER A 121 -4.71 -0.58 -1.15
N ARG A 122 -5.93 -0.73 -0.60
CA ARG A 122 -7.05 -1.30 -1.35
C ARG A 122 -7.28 -0.52 -2.66
N GLY A 123 -7.41 0.80 -2.60
CA GLY A 123 -7.65 1.63 -3.79
C GLY A 123 -6.56 1.47 -4.86
N ILE A 124 -5.31 1.22 -4.43
CA ILE A 124 -4.20 0.89 -5.32
C ILE A 124 -4.45 -0.45 -6.03
N ILE A 125 -4.82 -1.50 -5.30
CA ILE A 125 -5.12 -2.82 -5.88
C ILE A 125 -6.28 -2.78 -6.87
N GLU A 126 -7.32 -1.99 -6.60
CA GLU A 126 -8.41 -1.76 -7.57
C GLU A 126 -7.93 -1.09 -8.85
N THR A 127 -7.07 -0.09 -8.72
CA THR A 127 -6.56 0.66 -9.85
C THR A 127 -5.67 -0.26 -10.71
N ILE A 128 -4.79 -1.03 -10.07
CA ILE A 128 -3.96 -2.06 -10.73
C ILE A 128 -4.84 -3.09 -11.45
N SER A 129 -5.91 -3.57 -10.80
CA SER A 129 -6.83 -4.53 -11.39
C SER A 129 -7.58 -3.96 -12.60
N THR A 130 -7.96 -2.69 -12.53
CA THR A 130 -8.59 -1.97 -13.64
C THR A 130 -7.66 -1.85 -14.83
N VAL A 131 -6.40 -1.52 -14.57
CA VAL A 131 -5.36 -1.44 -15.60
C VAL A 131 -5.13 -2.81 -16.26
N LEU A 132 -5.00 -3.88 -15.47
CA LEU A 132 -4.90 -5.24 -16.00
C LEU A 132 -6.11 -5.61 -16.85
N ALA A 133 -7.32 -5.29 -16.41
CA ALA A 133 -8.53 -5.55 -17.17
C ALA A 133 -8.55 -4.79 -18.51
N ILE A 134 -8.12 -3.53 -18.54
CA ILE A 134 -8.00 -2.74 -19.77
C ILE A 134 -7.03 -3.42 -20.76
N VAL A 135 -5.86 -3.84 -20.28
CA VAL A 135 -4.83 -4.47 -21.12
C VAL A 135 -5.28 -5.83 -21.65
N MET A 136 -5.98 -6.62 -20.84
CA MET A 136 -6.34 -8.01 -21.19
C MET A 136 -7.63 -8.14 -22.02
N ASP A 137 -8.57 -7.19 -21.90
CA ASP A 137 -9.90 -7.29 -22.53
C ASP A 137 -9.95 -6.75 -23.97
N GLY A 138 -8.83 -6.21 -24.48
CA GLY A 138 -8.72 -5.79 -25.88
C GLY A 138 -9.59 -4.57 -26.26
N GLY A 139 -9.98 -3.74 -25.28
CA GLY A 139 -10.62 -2.44 -25.50
C GLY A 139 -12.01 -2.26 -24.87
N GLY A 140 -12.78 -3.32 -24.68
CA GLY A 140 -14.15 -3.22 -24.13
C GLY A 140 -14.22 -2.59 -22.74
N THR A 141 -13.23 -2.88 -21.90
CA THR A 141 -13.07 -2.29 -20.57
C THR A 141 -12.63 -0.83 -20.63
N LEU A 142 -11.78 -0.45 -21.58
CA LEU A 142 -11.32 0.93 -21.79
C LEU A 142 -12.50 1.85 -22.16
N ASP A 143 -13.36 1.39 -23.07
CA ASP A 143 -14.56 2.14 -23.48
C ASP A 143 -15.51 2.39 -22.31
N LYS A 144 -15.73 1.38 -21.47
CA LYS A 144 -16.56 1.52 -20.27
C LYS A 144 -15.94 2.49 -19.26
N PHE A 145 -14.61 2.47 -19.14
CA PHE A 145 -13.89 3.41 -18.28
C PHE A 145 -14.10 4.85 -18.72
N HIS A 146 -13.87 5.18 -20.01
CA HIS A 146 -14.08 6.55 -20.50
C HIS A 146 -15.54 7.00 -20.45
N LYS A 147 -16.49 6.08 -20.55
CA LYS A 147 -17.93 6.36 -20.40
C LYS A 147 -18.38 6.51 -18.94
N GLY A 148 -17.51 6.22 -17.97
CA GLY A 148 -17.85 6.24 -16.54
C GLY A 148 -18.83 5.13 -16.13
N THR A 149 -18.94 4.07 -16.92
CA THR A 149 -19.86 2.93 -16.69
C THR A 149 -19.14 1.65 -16.29
N LEU A 150 -17.83 1.74 -16.02
CA LEU A 150 -17.03 0.61 -15.60
C LEU A 150 -17.37 0.21 -14.15
N GLU A 151 -17.77 -1.04 -13.96
CA GLU A 151 -17.91 -1.64 -12.64
C GLU A 151 -16.56 -2.20 -12.18
N THR A 152 -15.97 -1.61 -11.15
CA THR A 152 -14.65 -2.02 -10.62
C THR A 152 -14.62 -3.44 -10.08
N THR A 153 -15.74 -3.98 -9.59
CA THR A 153 -15.84 -5.37 -9.16
C THR A 153 -15.60 -6.36 -10.30
N LYS A 154 -15.97 -6.02 -11.53
CA LYS A 154 -15.72 -6.85 -12.73
C LYS A 154 -14.24 -6.85 -13.12
N THR A 155 -13.50 -5.77 -12.86
CA THR A 155 -12.07 -5.68 -13.20
C THR A 155 -11.22 -6.61 -12.34
N ILE A 156 -11.55 -6.77 -11.05
CA ILE A 156 -10.92 -7.79 -10.18
C ILE A 156 -11.06 -9.19 -10.78
N GLY A 157 -12.24 -9.52 -11.33
CA GLY A 157 -12.51 -10.81 -11.94
C GLY A 157 -11.67 -11.13 -13.17
N LEU A 158 -11.26 -10.10 -13.92
CA LEU A 158 -10.33 -10.22 -15.04
C LEU A 158 -8.88 -10.24 -14.57
N ALA A 159 -8.51 -9.34 -13.67
CA ALA A 159 -7.16 -9.22 -13.13
C ALA A 159 -6.67 -10.52 -12.47
N LYS A 160 -7.54 -11.22 -11.73
CA LYS A 160 -7.20 -12.51 -11.11
C LYS A 160 -6.92 -13.64 -12.11
N LYS A 161 -7.25 -13.48 -13.40
CA LYS A 161 -6.85 -14.44 -14.44
C LYS A 161 -5.38 -14.29 -14.80
N ALA A 162 -4.84 -13.06 -14.74
CA ALA A 162 -3.43 -12.78 -14.95
C ALA A 162 -2.60 -13.01 -13.67
N LEU A 163 -3.09 -12.51 -12.53
CA LEU A 163 -2.42 -12.58 -11.24
C LEU A 163 -3.42 -13.09 -10.18
N PRO A 164 -3.54 -14.42 -10.00
CA PRO A 164 -4.54 -15.05 -9.12
C PRO A 164 -4.62 -14.46 -7.70
N PHE A 165 -3.49 -14.09 -7.11
CA PHE A 165 -3.44 -13.55 -5.75
C PHE A 165 -4.12 -12.18 -5.58
N ILE A 166 -4.34 -11.41 -6.67
CA ILE A 166 -5.05 -10.13 -6.59
C ILE A 166 -6.45 -10.32 -6.00
N GLY A 167 -7.14 -11.40 -6.34
CA GLY A 167 -8.48 -11.68 -5.82
C GLY A 167 -8.47 -11.84 -4.29
N LYS A 168 -7.47 -12.58 -3.78
CA LYS A 168 -7.29 -12.86 -2.35
C LYS A 168 -6.88 -11.58 -1.60
N LEU A 169 -5.89 -10.85 -2.12
CA LEU A 169 -5.42 -9.58 -1.57
C LEU A 169 -6.53 -8.53 -1.49
N ASN A 170 -7.30 -8.36 -2.56
CA ASN A 170 -8.45 -7.45 -2.56
C ASN A 170 -9.50 -7.87 -1.53
N GLY A 171 -9.78 -9.16 -1.39
CA GLY A 171 -10.71 -9.70 -0.40
C GLY A 171 -10.29 -9.40 1.04
N SER A 172 -9.05 -9.72 1.41
CA SER A 172 -8.51 -9.43 2.75
C SER A 172 -8.53 -7.93 3.04
N LEU A 173 -8.06 -7.10 2.11
CA LEU A 173 -8.04 -5.64 2.31
C LEU A 173 -9.45 -5.05 2.48
N SER A 174 -10.44 -5.54 1.73
CA SER A 174 -11.82 -5.10 1.89
C SER A 174 -12.39 -5.48 3.26
N ASN A 175 -12.20 -6.73 3.68
CA ASN A 175 -12.75 -7.25 4.94
C ASN A 175 -12.12 -6.60 6.16
N ASP A 176 -10.81 -6.35 6.12
CA ASP A 176 -10.05 -5.95 7.31
C ASP A 176 -10.00 -4.41 7.47
N PHE A 177 -10.05 -3.65 6.38
CA PHE A 177 -9.76 -2.21 6.43
C PHE A 177 -10.84 -1.30 5.82
N VAL A 178 -11.76 -1.84 5.02
CA VAL A 178 -12.82 -1.03 4.37
C VAL A 178 -14.19 -1.30 5.00
N HIS A 179 -14.50 -2.55 5.30
CA HIS A 179 -15.73 -2.91 5.96
C HIS A 179 -15.62 -2.75 7.48
N ILE A 180 -16.67 -2.19 8.09
CA ILE A 180 -16.76 -2.10 9.56
C ILE A 180 -16.86 -3.52 10.10
N GLY A 181 -15.89 -3.89 10.93
CA GLY A 181 -15.73 -5.24 11.47
C GLY A 181 -15.08 -5.23 12.84
N SER A 182 -14.65 -6.39 13.33
CA SER A 182 -14.03 -6.55 14.66
C SER A 182 -12.82 -5.62 14.89
N LEU A 183 -12.06 -5.31 13.84
CA LEU A 183 -10.94 -4.37 13.89
C LEU A 183 -11.35 -2.92 14.16
N HIS A 184 -12.64 -2.58 14.12
CA HIS A 184 -13.18 -1.25 14.46
C HIS A 184 -13.67 -1.15 15.91
N ASP A 185 -13.68 -2.26 16.65
CA ASP A 185 -14.09 -2.29 18.06
C ASP A 185 -12.97 -1.75 19.00
N SER A 186 -11.76 -1.58 18.47
CA SER A 186 -10.62 -1.01 19.21
C SER A 186 -10.41 0.49 18.93
N VAL A 187 -10.30 1.26 20.03
CA VAL A 187 -9.81 2.65 20.01
C VAL A 187 -8.29 2.64 20.01
N ASP A 188 -7.70 2.39 18.83
CA ASP A 188 -6.26 2.52 18.61
C ASP A 188 -5.94 3.84 17.91
N GLY A 189 -5.39 4.76 18.69
CA GLY A 189 -4.79 5.99 18.18
C GLY A 189 -3.37 5.77 17.64
N PRO A 190 -2.82 6.78 16.96
CA PRO A 190 -1.45 6.74 16.45
C PRO A 190 -0.45 6.64 17.61
N LYS A 191 0.47 5.67 17.52
CA LYS A 191 1.51 5.40 18.54
C LYS A 191 2.85 5.23 17.83
N ARG A 192 3.95 5.55 18.54
CA ARG A 192 5.31 5.31 18.05
C ARG A 192 5.51 3.84 17.71
N TYR A 193 6.31 3.58 16.68
CA TYR A 193 6.72 2.25 16.28
C TYR A 193 7.87 1.75 17.16
N GLN A 194 7.91 0.43 17.37
CA GLN A 194 8.94 -0.24 18.16
C GLN A 194 9.42 -1.50 17.43
N LYS A 195 10.60 -2.00 17.80
CA LYS A 195 11.09 -3.26 17.25
C LYS A 195 10.14 -4.41 17.64
N GLY A 196 9.73 -5.21 16.66
CA GLY A 196 8.75 -6.29 16.84
C GLY A 196 7.28 -5.83 16.86
N ASP A 197 7.01 -4.57 16.48
CA ASP A 197 5.66 -4.05 16.32
C ASP A 197 5.00 -4.63 15.06
N GLU A 198 3.96 -5.43 15.24
CA GLU A 198 3.26 -6.07 14.12
C GLU A 198 2.63 -5.06 13.15
N ARG A 199 2.30 -3.85 13.62
CA ARG A 199 1.78 -2.77 12.77
C ARG A 199 2.85 -2.26 11.82
N PHE A 200 4.11 -2.26 12.26
CA PHE A 200 5.24 -1.89 11.40
C PHE A 200 5.47 -2.96 10.35
N ASP A 201 5.51 -4.23 10.76
CA ASP A 201 5.69 -5.37 9.85
C ASP A 201 4.59 -5.41 8.78
N PHE A 202 3.35 -5.12 9.16
CA PHE A 202 2.23 -4.96 8.23
C PHE A 202 2.48 -3.88 7.19
N VAL A 203 2.78 -2.66 7.64
CA VAL A 203 2.98 -1.52 6.74
C VAL A 203 4.09 -1.81 5.76
N ILE A 204 5.23 -2.33 6.22
CA ILE A 204 6.36 -2.63 5.34
C ILE A 204 6.01 -3.73 4.35
N THR A 205 5.41 -4.83 4.82
CA THR A 205 5.07 -5.97 3.95
C THR A 205 4.08 -5.55 2.86
N LEU A 206 3.00 -4.86 3.24
CA LEU A 206 2.00 -4.38 2.29
C LEU A 206 2.60 -3.35 1.33
N SER A 207 3.44 -2.44 1.81
CA SER A 207 4.11 -1.46 0.96
C SER A 207 5.03 -2.10 -0.07
N ARG A 208 5.80 -3.12 0.31
CA ARG A 208 6.69 -3.88 -0.59
C ARG A 208 5.86 -4.66 -1.62
N LEU A 209 4.77 -5.29 -1.19
CA LEU A 209 3.84 -5.97 -2.09
C LEU A 209 3.21 -5.01 -3.11
N THR A 210 2.70 -3.87 -2.65
CA THR A 210 2.02 -2.91 -3.51
C THR A 210 2.98 -2.28 -4.54
N VAL A 211 4.20 -1.92 -4.14
CA VAL A 211 5.18 -1.37 -5.09
C VAL A 211 5.66 -2.41 -6.11
N LEU A 212 5.83 -3.67 -5.68
CA LEU A 212 6.14 -4.78 -6.58
C LEU A 212 5.02 -4.99 -7.61
N LEU A 213 3.76 -4.93 -7.18
CA LEU A 213 2.61 -5.03 -8.09
C LEU A 213 2.54 -3.88 -9.09
N LEU A 214 2.86 -2.66 -8.66
CA LEU A 214 2.96 -1.52 -9.59
C LEU A 214 4.02 -1.77 -10.67
N ASP A 215 5.20 -2.29 -10.29
CA ASP A 215 6.30 -2.61 -11.22
C ASP A 215 5.90 -3.74 -12.19
N ILE A 216 5.35 -4.84 -11.68
CA ILE A 216 4.86 -5.98 -12.49
C ILE A 216 3.88 -5.52 -13.56
N VAL A 217 2.88 -4.72 -13.19
CA VAL A 217 1.83 -4.31 -14.13
C VAL A 217 2.32 -3.21 -15.08
N THR A 218 3.24 -2.36 -14.64
CA THR A 218 3.91 -1.39 -15.52
C THR A 218 4.67 -2.08 -16.64
N GLU A 219 5.44 -3.13 -16.32
CA GLU A 219 6.17 -3.91 -17.33
C GLU A 219 5.23 -4.51 -18.38
N LEU A 220 4.05 -5.01 -17.97
CA LEU A 220 3.09 -5.59 -18.91
C LEU A 220 2.58 -4.56 -19.93
N ILE A 221 2.19 -3.37 -19.45
CA ILE A 221 1.60 -2.31 -20.28
C ILE A 221 2.60 -1.86 -21.35
N PHE A 222 3.84 -1.63 -20.95
CA PHE A 222 4.90 -1.12 -21.83
C PHE A 222 5.80 -2.23 -22.36
N SER A 223 5.30 -3.46 -22.38
CA SER A 223 6.07 -4.65 -22.78
C SER A 223 6.66 -4.57 -24.18
N HIS A 224 6.03 -3.78 -25.08
CA HIS A 224 6.50 -3.57 -26.44
C HIS A 224 7.69 -2.59 -26.54
N GLU A 225 7.92 -1.77 -25.51
CA GLU A 225 9.04 -0.80 -25.44
C GLU A 225 10.27 -1.38 -24.74
N MET A 226 10.17 -2.61 -24.21
CA MET A 226 11.20 -3.22 -23.37
C MET A 226 11.91 -4.35 -24.13
N GLU A 227 13.24 -4.33 -24.10
CA GLU A 227 14.06 -5.35 -24.76
C GLU A 227 13.90 -6.74 -24.09
N SER A 228 13.69 -6.75 -22.78
CA SER A 228 13.51 -7.96 -21.99
C SER A 228 12.49 -7.72 -20.88
N LEU A 229 11.63 -8.71 -20.66
CA LEU A 229 10.62 -8.68 -19.60
C LEU A 229 11.06 -9.57 -18.45
N ARG A 230 10.91 -9.07 -17.23
CA ARG A 230 11.31 -9.75 -16.01
C ARG A 230 10.24 -10.71 -15.49
N TYR A 231 8.97 -10.33 -15.61
CA TYR A 231 7.81 -10.96 -14.99
C TYR A 231 6.92 -11.68 -16.00
N TRP A 232 6.90 -11.22 -17.26
CA TRP A 232 5.95 -11.69 -18.26
C TRP A 232 6.60 -12.48 -19.38
N ARG A 233 5.87 -13.47 -19.91
CA ARG A 233 6.23 -14.25 -21.11
C ARG A 233 5.07 -14.27 -22.10
N ARG A 234 5.39 -14.23 -23.39
CA ARG A 234 4.41 -14.42 -24.46
C ARG A 234 3.99 -15.88 -24.52
N LYS A 235 2.68 -16.14 -24.55
CA LYS A 235 2.11 -17.46 -24.81
C LYS A 235 0.95 -17.33 -25.79
N GLY A 236 1.21 -17.66 -27.06
CA GLY A 236 0.29 -17.35 -28.15
C GLY A 236 0.11 -15.84 -28.30
N GLU A 237 -1.14 -15.38 -28.43
CA GLU A 237 -1.47 -13.95 -28.52
C GLU A 237 -1.46 -13.23 -27.16
N GLY A 238 -1.39 -13.98 -26.05
CA GLY A 238 -1.51 -13.46 -24.69
C GLY A 238 -0.19 -13.34 -23.93
N TRP A 239 -0.33 -12.88 -22.70
CA TRP A 239 0.73 -12.76 -21.70
C TRP A 239 0.44 -13.66 -20.52
N VAL A 240 1.48 -14.31 -20.00
CA VAL A 240 1.42 -15.12 -18.79
C VAL A 240 2.44 -14.59 -17.80
N PHE A 241 2.04 -14.51 -16.54
CA PHE A 241 2.94 -14.21 -15.43
C PHE A 241 3.82 -15.43 -15.19
N ASP A 242 5.08 -15.32 -15.59
CA ASP A 242 6.05 -16.41 -15.59
C ASP A 242 7.46 -15.82 -15.37
N PRO A 243 7.73 -15.31 -14.15
CA PRO A 243 9.05 -14.81 -13.79
C PRO A 243 10.09 -15.95 -13.86
N GLY A 244 11.28 -15.65 -14.35
CA GLY A 244 12.39 -16.62 -14.31
C GLY A 244 12.88 -16.86 -12.87
N GLU A 245 13.63 -17.96 -12.66
CA GLU A 245 14.09 -18.40 -11.33
C GLU A 245 14.82 -17.29 -10.53
N GLU A 246 15.65 -16.48 -11.19
CA GLU A 246 16.32 -15.35 -10.55
C GLU A 246 15.34 -14.27 -10.08
N THR A 247 14.35 -13.94 -10.91
CA THR A 247 13.29 -13.00 -10.58
C THR A 247 12.45 -13.51 -9.42
N GLU A 248 12.07 -14.79 -9.43
CA GLU A 248 11.31 -15.41 -8.35
C GLU A 248 12.07 -15.34 -7.02
N LYS A 249 13.36 -15.73 -7.01
CA LYS A 249 14.22 -15.62 -5.82
C LYS A 249 14.32 -14.19 -5.32
N TRP A 250 14.48 -13.22 -6.23
CA TRP A 250 14.47 -11.81 -5.84
C TRP A 250 13.13 -11.40 -5.25
N MET A 251 12.00 -11.78 -5.85
CA MET A 251 10.67 -11.46 -5.34
C MET A 251 10.45 -12.05 -3.93
N GLN A 252 10.91 -13.28 -3.68
CA GLN A 252 10.87 -13.90 -2.35
C GLN A 252 11.70 -13.15 -1.32
N SER A 253 12.89 -12.68 -1.72
CA SER A 253 13.73 -11.87 -0.83
C SER A 253 13.11 -10.49 -0.59
N PHE A 254 12.45 -9.93 -1.61
CA PHE A 254 11.89 -8.59 -1.58
C PHE A 254 10.60 -8.54 -0.78
N VAL A 255 9.77 -9.57 -0.80
CA VAL A 255 8.63 -9.70 0.10
C VAL A 255 8.83 -11.01 0.86
N PRO A 256 9.44 -11.02 2.06
CA PRO A 256 9.74 -12.27 2.76
C PRO A 256 8.49 -12.87 3.44
N GLU A 257 8.28 -14.18 3.27
CA GLU A 257 7.10 -14.93 3.75
C GLU A 257 6.90 -14.90 5.26
N GLU A 258 8.00 -14.94 6.03
CA GLU A 258 7.98 -14.94 7.49
C GLU A 258 7.29 -13.71 8.08
N LYS A 259 7.24 -12.61 7.32
CA LYS A 259 6.54 -11.37 7.70
C LYS A 259 5.13 -11.28 7.10
N ALA A 260 4.88 -11.98 5.98
CA ALA A 260 3.59 -11.98 5.27
C ALA A 260 2.56 -12.96 5.87
N SER A 261 3.00 -14.07 6.49
CA SER A 261 2.12 -15.12 7.02
C SER A 261 1.24 -14.70 8.21
N LYS A 262 1.44 -13.50 8.76
CA LYS A 262 0.64 -12.94 9.85
C LYS A 262 -0.63 -12.21 9.38
N PHE A 263 -0.78 -12.04 8.07
CA PHE A 263 -1.98 -11.47 7.47
C PHE A 263 -2.80 -12.62 6.91
N ASP A 264 -4.02 -12.80 7.41
CA ASP A 264 -4.92 -13.87 6.98
C ASP A 264 -5.17 -13.78 5.46
N GLY A 265 -4.33 -14.51 4.73
CA GLY A 265 -4.60 -14.92 3.37
C GLY A 265 -3.75 -14.34 2.24
N VAL A 266 -2.58 -13.73 2.37
CA VAL A 266 -1.71 -13.58 1.16
C VAL A 266 -0.27 -13.89 1.51
N THR A 267 0.21 -15.05 1.07
CA THR A 267 1.62 -15.44 1.15
C THR A 267 2.36 -15.02 -0.11
N VAL A 268 3.67 -14.94 -0.03
CA VAL A 268 4.53 -14.69 -1.19
C VAL A 268 4.47 -15.86 -2.16
N GLN A 269 4.23 -17.06 -1.63
CA GLN A 269 3.84 -18.22 -2.43
C GLN A 269 2.54 -18.03 -3.22
N ASP A 270 1.56 -17.25 -2.74
CA ASP A 270 0.39 -16.90 -3.58
C ASP A 270 0.80 -15.97 -4.74
N ILE A 271 1.82 -15.13 -4.54
CA ILE A 271 2.36 -14.21 -5.55
C ILE A 271 3.19 -14.95 -6.61
N ILE A 272 3.99 -15.93 -6.18
CA ILE A 272 4.99 -16.63 -7.01
C ILE A 272 4.43 -17.94 -7.59
N GLY A 273 3.57 -18.65 -6.85
CA GLY A 273 2.88 -19.87 -7.28
C GLY A 273 1.78 -19.64 -8.33
N ALA A 274 1.67 -18.42 -8.88
CA ALA A 274 0.81 -18.10 -10.01
C ALA A 274 1.34 -18.61 -11.37
N SER A 275 2.57 -19.14 -11.44
CA SER A 275 3.09 -19.74 -12.68
C SER A 275 2.42 -21.10 -12.96
N PRO A 276 1.80 -21.30 -14.14
CA PRO A 276 1.17 -22.57 -14.51
C PRO A 276 2.22 -23.57 -14.98
N ALA A 277 3.01 -24.13 -14.06
CA ALA A 277 3.94 -25.21 -14.36
C ALA A 277 4.16 -26.14 -13.16
N THR A 278 3.11 -26.90 -12.80
CA THR A 278 3.23 -28.29 -12.30
C THR A 278 1.84 -28.96 -12.30
N GLN A 279 1.26 -29.12 -13.49
CA GLN A 279 0.32 -30.21 -13.75
C GLN A 279 0.85 -31.00 -14.94
N THR A 280 1.83 -31.86 -14.66
CA THR A 280 2.19 -33.00 -15.50
C THR A 280 2.29 -34.22 -14.61
N SER A 281 1.16 -34.92 -14.48
CA SER A 281 1.05 -36.38 -14.33
C SER A 281 -0.42 -36.75 -14.45
#